data_AF-A0A1F8CKV3-F1
#
_entry.id   AF-A0A1F8CKV3-F1
#
_cell.length_a   1.000
_cell.length_b   1.000
_cell.length_c   1.000
_cell.angle_alpha   90.00
_cell.angle_beta   90.00
_cell.angle_gamma   90.00
#
_symmetry.space_group_name_H-M   'P 1'
#
loop_
_entity.id
_entity.type
_entity.pdbx_description
1 polymer ?
#
loop_
_entity_poly.entity_id
_entity_poly.type
_entity_poly.pdbx_seq_one_letter_code
_entity_poly.pdbx_strand_id
1 'polypeptide(L)'
;MIRTQVYLPKEQIDELKLMAWSRKTTVSDVLRNLIEEKVATLVHSVKTKNKAPKNRNNWLLSLSKEAEKRGFKGPSDLSTNMDKYLYG
;
A
#
# COMPACT_ATOMS: atom_id res chain seq x y z
N MET A 1 -0.60 10.27 -27.84
CA MET A 1 -0.19 8.88 -27.57
C MET A 1 1.01 8.54 -28.43
N ILE A 2 2.03 7.89 -27.88
CA ILE A 2 3.18 7.39 -28.64
C ILE A 2 2.92 5.92 -28.95
N ARG A 3 3.12 5.50 -30.21
CA ARG A 3 3.02 4.09 -30.60
C ARG A 3 4.39 3.44 -30.45
N THR A 4 4.47 2.42 -29.62
CA THR A 4 5.70 1.65 -29.39
C THR A 4 5.51 0.21 -29.87
N GLN A 5 6.53 -0.35 -30.49
CA GLN A 5 6.59 -1.76 -30.86
C GLN A 5 7.54 -2.45 -29.89
N VAL A 6 7.10 -3.55 -29.29
CA VAL A 6 7.87 -4.33 -28.32
C VAL A 6 7.83 -5.78 -28.75
N TYR A 7 8.98 -6.44 -28.72
CA TYR A 7 9.06 -7.87 -28.99
C TYR A 7 8.64 -8.65 -27.74
N LEU A 8 7.70 -9.57 -27.90
CA LEU A 8 7.23 -10.48 -26.85
C LEU A 8 7.34 -11.93 -27.34
N PRO A 9 7.86 -12.85 -26.52
CA PRO A 9 7.75 -14.29 -26.77
C PRO A 9 6.31 -14.72 -26.99
N LYS A 10 6.13 -15.80 -27.76
CA LYS A 10 4.81 -16.32 -28.12
C LYS A 10 3.95 -16.67 -26.90
N GLU A 11 4.57 -17.29 -25.89
CA GLU A 11 3.89 -17.67 -24.65
C GLU A 11 3.29 -16.44 -23.93
N GLN A 12 4.06 -15.35 -23.84
CA GLN A 12 3.61 -14.12 -23.18
C GLN A 12 2.46 -13.44 -23.92
N ILE A 13 2.46 -13.44 -25.27
CA ILE A 13 1.35 -12.85 -26.02
C ILE A 13 0.08 -13.69 -25.90
N ASP A 14 0.21 -15.02 -25.78
CA ASP A 14 -0.94 -15.91 -25.62
C ASP A 14 -1.58 -15.75 -24.23
N GLU A 15 -0.76 -15.60 -23.18
CA GLU A 15 -1.25 -15.24 -21.83
C GLU A 15 -1.97 -13.88 -21.81
N LEU A 16 -1.39 -12.86 -22.46
CA LEU A 16 -1.99 -11.53 -22.54
C LEU A 16 -3.34 -11.54 -23.28
N LYS A 17 -3.47 -12.34 -24.34
CA LYS A 17 -4.75 -12.53 -25.04
C LYS A 17 -5.79 -13.19 -24.15
N LEU A 18 -5.41 -14.20 -23.38
CA LEU A 18 -6.30 -14.89 -22.45
C LEU A 18 -6.81 -13.92 -21.37
N MET A 19 -5.92 -13.10 -20.81
CA MET A 19 -6.29 -12.05 -19.86
C MET A 19 -7.22 -10.99 -20.49
N ALA A 20 -6.91 -10.55 -21.72
CA ALA A 20 -7.73 -9.58 -22.44
C ALA A 20 -9.14 -10.12 -22.71
N TRP A 21 -9.24 -11.39 -23.11
CA TRP A 21 -10.52 -12.07 -23.32
C TRP A 21 -11.32 -12.18 -22.02
N SER A 22 -10.70 -12.64 -20.93
CA SER A 22 -11.34 -12.75 -19.61
C SER A 22 -11.89 -11.41 -19.11
N ARG A 23 -11.15 -10.31 -19.34
CA ARG A 23 -11.53 -8.96 -18.89
C ARG A 23 -12.41 -8.20 -19.90
N LYS A 24 -12.71 -8.78 -21.07
CA LYS A 24 -13.43 -8.12 -22.17
C LYS A 24 -12.78 -6.79 -22.61
N THR A 25 -11.45 -6.74 -22.62
CA THR A 25 -10.66 -5.57 -23.00
C THR A 25 -9.67 -5.91 -24.11
N THR A 26 -8.92 -4.93 -24.64
CA THR A 26 -7.87 -5.22 -25.61
C THR A 26 -6.56 -5.60 -24.93
N VAL A 27 -5.69 -6.34 -25.64
CA VAL A 27 -4.32 -6.65 -25.18
C VAL A 27 -3.55 -5.37 -24.85
N SER A 28 -3.76 -4.31 -25.62
CA SER A 28 -3.12 -3.01 -25.39
C SER A 28 -3.56 -2.38 -24.07
N ASP A 29 -4.84 -2.51 -23.69
CA ASP A 29 -5.35 -1.97 -22.43
C ASP A 29 -4.80 -2.75 -21.24
N VAL A 30 -4.74 -4.09 -21.37
CA VAL A 30 -4.10 -4.95 -20.35
C VAL A 30 -2.65 -4.56 -20.15
N LEU A 31 -1.88 -4.40 -21.23
CA LEU A 31 -0.47 -4.02 -21.16
C LEU A 31 -0.28 -2.63 -20.55
N ARG A 32 -1.12 -1.65 -20.92
CA ARG A 32 -1.07 -0.30 -20.34
C ARG A 32 -1.34 -0.32 -18.84
N ASN A 33 -2.38 -1.02 -18.40
CA ASN A 33 -2.73 -1.11 -16.98
C ASN A 33 -1.61 -1.78 -16.17
N LEU A 34 -1.01 -2.86 -16.69
CA LEU A 34 0.13 -3.52 -16.04
C LEU A 34 1.34 -2.59 -15.92
N ILE A 35 1.65 -1.84 -16.98
CA ILE A 35 2.75 -0.88 -16.97
C ILE A 35 2.45 0.24 -15.97
N GLU A 36 1.24 0.78 -15.95
CA GLU A 36 0.84 1.86 -15.04
C GLU A 36 0.93 1.41 -13.58
N GLU A 37 0.44 0.23 -13.24
CA GLU A 37 0.53 -0.34 -11.90
C GLU A 37 1.99 -0.55 -11.45
N LYS A 38 2.83 -1.10 -12.33
CA LYS A 38 4.26 -1.32 -12.05
C LYS A 38 5.04 0.00 -11.95
N VAL A 39 4.77 0.96 -12.83
CA VAL A 39 5.42 2.27 -12.76
C VAL A 39 4.97 3.03 -11.52
N ALA A 40 3.68 3.00 -11.17
CA ALA A 40 3.19 3.62 -9.95
C ALA A 40 3.88 3.03 -8.71
N THR A 41 3.98 1.71 -8.60
CA THR A 41 4.67 1.05 -7.48
C THR A 41 6.18 1.35 -7.45
N LEU A 42 6.84 1.35 -8.60
CA LEU A 42 8.26 1.72 -8.71
C LEU A 42 8.51 3.19 -8.34
N VAL A 43 7.67 4.11 -8.83
CA VAL A 43 7.77 5.54 -8.49
C VAL A 43 7.50 5.78 -7.00
N HIS A 44 6.52 5.08 -6.42
CA HIS A 44 6.25 5.17 -4.98
C HIS A 44 7.41 4.64 -4.15
N SER A 45 8.01 3.52 -4.54
CA SER A 45 9.16 2.93 -3.83
C SER A 45 10.44 3.76 -3.97
N VAL A 46 10.68 4.40 -5.12
CA VAL A 46 11.79 5.36 -5.29
C VAL A 46 11.58 6.61 -4.45
N LYS A 47 10.35 7.16 -4.42
CA LYS A 47 10.00 8.32 -3.57
C LYS A 47 10.08 8.01 -2.07
N THR A 48 9.86 6.76 -1.66
CA THR A 48 9.96 6.35 -0.25
C THR A 48 11.37 5.95 0.16
N LYS A 49 12.21 5.43 -0.73
CA LYS A 49 13.64 5.17 -0.43
C LYS A 49 14.43 6.42 -0.03
N ASN A 50 14.02 7.60 -0.51
CA ASN A 50 14.63 8.88 -0.12
C ASN A 50 14.12 9.44 1.22
N LYS A 51 13.17 8.78 1.87
CA LYS A 51 12.78 9.10 3.25
C LYS A 51 13.55 8.14 4.15
N ALA A 52 14.51 8.68 4.90
CA ALA A 52 15.21 7.94 5.94
C ALA A 52 14.20 7.09 6.73
N PRO A 53 14.51 5.81 7.02
CA PRO A 53 13.57 4.95 7.72
C PRO A 53 13.16 5.67 9.00
N LYS A 54 11.88 6.07 9.09
CA LYS A 54 11.34 6.58 10.35
C LYS A 54 11.59 5.48 11.35
N ASN A 55 12.49 5.75 12.30
CA ASN A 55 12.85 4.83 13.36
C ASN A 55 11.54 4.27 13.93
N ARG A 56 11.27 2.97 13.75
CA ARG A 56 9.96 2.36 14.08
C ARG A 56 9.54 2.69 15.51
N ASN A 57 10.53 2.81 16.40
CA ASN A 57 10.35 3.16 17.81
C ASN A 57 9.80 4.58 18.00
N ASN A 58 10.17 5.53 17.13
CA ASN A 58 9.70 6.92 17.20
C ASN A 58 8.34 7.13 16.52
N TRP A 59 7.89 6.20 15.68
CA TRP A 59 6.60 6.33 15.00
C TRP A 59 5.44 6.28 15.99
N LEU A 60 5.45 5.31 16.91
CA LEU A 60 4.41 5.16 17.92
C LEU A 60 4.36 6.37 18.87
N LEU A 61 5.53 6.86 19.30
CA LEU A 61 5.64 8.06 20.13
C LEU A 61 5.11 9.31 19.40
N SER A 62 5.40 9.45 18.10
CA SER A 62 4.91 10.58 17.31
C SER A 62 3.40 10.55 17.14
N LEU A 63 2.82 9.37 16.96
CA LEU A 63 1.37 9.17 16.83
C LEU A 63 0.65 9.48 18.14
N SER A 64 1.20 9.02 19.28
CA SER A 64 0.66 9.33 20.62
C SER A 64 0.61 10.83 20.88
N LYS A 65 1.70 11.55 20.60
CA LYS A 65 1.76 13.02 20.76
C LYS A 65 0.78 13.75 19.84
N GLU A 66 0.55 13.23 18.65
CA GLU A 66 -0.42 13.81 17.71
C GLU A 66 -1.87 13.57 18.18
N ALA A 67 -2.17 12.39 18.71
CA ALA A 67 -3.47 12.07 19.29
C ALA A 67 -3.78 12.97 20.50
N GLU A 68 -2.80 13.16 21.40
CA GLU A 68 -2.92 14.09 22.54
C GLU A 68 -3.21 15.53 22.08
N LYS A 69 -2.49 16.03 21.08
CA LYS A 69 -2.72 17.37 20.50
C LYS A 69 -4.12 17.54 19.92
N ARG A 70 -4.70 16.48 19.37
CA ARG A 70 -6.06 16.46 18.81
C ARG A 70 -7.14 16.25 19.87
N GLY A 71 -6.77 16.15 21.15
CA GLY A 71 -7.69 16.00 22.27
C GLY A 71 -8.20 14.56 22.46
N PHE A 72 -7.60 13.57 21.80
CA PHE A 72 -7.90 12.17 22.08
C PHE A 72 -7.31 11.81 23.45
N LYS A 73 -8.20 11.57 24.41
CA LYS A 73 -7.83 10.95 25.68
C LYS A 73 -7.88 9.44 25.49
N GLY A 74 -6.76 8.77 25.76
CA GLY A 74 -6.73 7.30 25.82
C GLY A 74 -7.68 6.77 26.90
N PRO A 75 -7.90 5.46 26.95
CA PRO A 75 -8.64 4.86 28.04
C PRO A 75 -8.04 5.29 29.38
N SER A 76 -8.90 5.61 30.35
CA SER A 76 -8.47 5.94 31.72
C SER A 76 -7.65 4.78 32.27
N ASP A 77 -6.66 5.07 33.13
CA ASP A 77 -5.90 4.02 33.76
C ASP A 77 -6.83 3.09 34.57
N LEU A 78 -6.97 1.85 34.10
CA LEU A 78 -7.86 0.85 34.68
C LEU A 78 -7.13 -0.04 35.68
N SER A 79 -5.80 0.11 35.85
CA SER A 79 -5.04 -0.76 36.77
C SER A 79 -5.48 -0.60 38.22
N THR A 80 -6.01 0.57 38.59
CA THR A 80 -6.47 0.86 39.95
C THR A 80 -7.73 0.06 40.34
N ASN A 81 -8.48 -0.47 39.37
CA ASN A 81 -9.72 -1.20 39.61
C ASN A 81 -9.56 -2.72 39.46
N MET A 82 -8.32 -3.25 39.51
CA MET A 82 -8.06 -4.68 39.35
C MET A 82 -8.92 -5.56 40.26
N ASP A 83 -9.04 -5.20 41.54
CA ASP A 83 -9.82 -6.01 42.51
C ASP A 83 -11.30 -6.05 42.13
N LYS A 84 -11.87 -4.92 41.72
CA LYS A 84 -13.25 -4.83 41.23
C LYS A 84 -13.47 -5.65 39.96
N TYR A 85 -12.46 -5.76 39.10
CA TYR A 85 -12.56 -6.54 37.85
C TYR A 85 -12.34 -8.03 38.07
N LEU A 86 -11.51 -8.41 39.03
CA LEU A 86 -11.15 -9.81 39.29
C LEU A 86 -12.07 -10.48 40.30
N TYR A 87 -12.60 -9.73 41.26
CA TYR A 87 -13.31 -10.29 42.42
C TYR A 87 -14.73 -9.74 42.63
N GLY A 88 -15.16 -8.73 41.86
CA GLY A 88 -16.53 -8.20 41.86
C GLY A 88 -16.83 -7.29 43.03
#